data_AF-A0A2V8M0K6-F1
#
_entry.id   AF-A0A2V8M0K6-F1
#
_cell.length_a   1.000
_cell.length_b   1.000
_cell.length_c   1.000
_cell.angle_alpha   90.00
_cell.angle_beta   90.00
_cell.angle_gamma   90.00
#
_symmetry.space_group_name_H-M   'P 1'
#
loop_
_entity.id
_entity.type
_entity.pdbx_description
1 polymer ?
#
loop_
_entity_poly.entity_id
_entity_poly.type
_entity_poly.pdbx_seq_one_letter_code
_entity_poly.pdbx_strand_id
1 'polypeptide(L)'
;MPVIQQHVEPVTMPVQNLIQRENPIDPVALIIVEAQLRFERGEDLYKQGFLKRAKDECDGAIDILLESSSVHQKEPRLQREITELVSRVHALELAAIRDGDGFTDQAEEHAAIDDLQHVETFPSSIDPKLKQEVEEEIKEVAHDLPIEINDRVLWAAISP
;
A
#
# COMPACT_ATOMS: atom_id res chain seq x y z
N MET A 1 41.50 -75.40 -20.43
CA MET A 1 40.47 -74.47 -19.95
C MET A 1 40.85 -74.02 -18.54
N PRO A 2 41.18 -72.75 -18.27
CA PRO A 2 41.24 -72.23 -16.92
C PRO A 2 39.93 -71.53 -16.54
N VAL A 3 39.45 -71.84 -15.34
CA VAL A 3 38.22 -71.34 -14.73
C VAL A 3 38.44 -69.91 -14.24
N ILE A 4 37.58 -68.98 -14.66
CA ILE A 4 37.51 -67.61 -14.12
C ILE A 4 36.89 -67.70 -12.73
N GLN A 5 37.69 -67.47 -11.68
CA GLN A 5 37.14 -67.21 -10.34
C GLN A 5 36.77 -65.74 -10.26
N GLN A 6 35.48 -65.43 -10.38
CA GLN A 6 34.95 -64.11 -10.06
C GLN A 6 35.01 -63.92 -8.55
N HIS A 7 36.04 -63.19 -8.09
CA HIS A 7 36.05 -62.65 -6.75
C HIS A 7 35.04 -61.49 -6.71
N VAL A 8 33.85 -61.75 -6.15
CA VAL A 8 32.87 -60.70 -5.87
C VAL A 8 33.22 -60.16 -4.49
N GLU A 9 33.94 -59.05 -4.45
CA GLU A 9 34.12 -58.28 -3.21
C GLU A 9 32.75 -57.75 -2.76
N PRO A 10 32.38 -57.90 -1.47
CA PRO A 10 31.18 -57.26 -0.97
C PRO A 10 31.41 -55.75 -1.01
N VAL A 11 30.64 -55.08 -1.86
CA VAL A 11 30.59 -53.62 -1.88
C VAL A 11 30.00 -53.14 -0.56
N THR A 12 30.85 -52.91 0.44
CA THR A 12 30.51 -52.10 1.60
C THR A 12 30.45 -50.64 1.14
N MET A 13 29.32 -50.24 0.57
CA MET A 13 28.96 -48.83 0.53
C MET A 13 28.66 -48.40 1.98
N PRO A 14 29.36 -47.41 2.56
CA PRO A 14 28.92 -46.80 3.80
C PRO A 14 27.62 -46.02 3.51
N VAL A 15 26.47 -46.64 3.76
CA VAL A 15 25.14 -46.00 3.70
C VAL A 15 24.96 -44.97 4.83
N GLN A 16 25.92 -44.87 5.75
CA GLN A 16 25.84 -44.01 6.94
C GLN A 16 25.82 -42.50 6.66
N ASN A 17 26.14 -42.02 5.45
CA ASN A 17 26.28 -40.58 5.20
C ASN A 17 25.10 -39.91 4.48
N LEU A 18 23.97 -40.60 4.31
CA LEU A 18 22.80 -40.07 3.59
C LEU A 18 21.78 -39.36 4.48
N ILE A 19 21.97 -39.32 5.81
CA ILE A 19 20.96 -38.79 6.76
C ILE A 19 21.37 -37.46 7.42
N GLN A 20 22.60 -36.96 7.27
CA GLN A 20 23.04 -35.74 7.98
C GLN A 20 23.46 -34.58 7.07
N ARG A 21 22.64 -34.27 6.07
CA ARG A 21 22.63 -32.92 5.49
C ARG A 21 21.44 -32.15 6.06
N GLU A 22 21.45 -31.91 7.36
CA GLU A 22 20.75 -30.73 7.88
C GLU A 22 21.49 -29.54 7.28
N ASN A 23 20.93 -28.92 6.24
CA ASN A 23 21.44 -27.64 5.76
C ASN A 23 21.20 -26.66 6.90
N PRO A 24 22.24 -26.20 7.62
CA PRO A 24 22.03 -25.26 8.71
C PRO A 24 21.35 -24.02 8.12
N ILE A 25 20.21 -23.65 8.69
CA ILE A 25 19.51 -22.43 8.32
C ILE A 25 20.49 -21.27 8.55
N ASP A 26 20.78 -20.51 7.50
CA ASP A 26 21.68 -19.36 7.57
C ASP A 26 20.88 -18.15 8.10
N PRO A 27 21.11 -17.72 9.36
CA PRO A 27 20.34 -16.64 9.95
C PRO A 27 20.55 -15.30 9.23
N VAL A 28 21.75 -15.07 8.68
CA VAL A 28 22.05 -13.84 7.93
C VAL A 28 21.27 -13.83 6.62
N ALA A 29 21.20 -14.98 5.94
CA ALA A 29 20.41 -15.10 4.71
C ALA A 29 18.92 -14.84 4.95
N LEU A 30 18.36 -15.31 6.07
CA LEU A 30 16.96 -15.04 6.42
C LEU A 30 16.68 -13.56 6.65
N ILE A 31 17.57 -12.86 7.34
CA ILE A 31 17.45 -11.43 7.60
C ILE A 31 17.50 -10.64 6.30
N ILE A 32 18.39 -11.02 5.38
CA ILE A 32 18.48 -10.41 4.05
C ILE A 32 17.17 -10.60 3.27
N VAL A 33 16.62 -11.82 3.27
CA VAL A 33 15.34 -12.11 2.61
C VAL A 33 14.20 -11.30 3.24
N GLU A 34 14.17 -11.16 4.57
CA GLU A 34 13.15 -10.35 5.24
C GLU A 34 13.24 -8.88 4.84
N ALA A 35 14.44 -8.30 4.82
CA ALA A 35 14.65 -6.92 4.41
C ALA A 35 14.24 -6.70 2.94
N GLN A 36 14.59 -7.62 2.06
CA GLN A 36 14.20 -7.58 0.64
C GLN A 36 12.67 -7.63 0.49
N LEU A 37 11.99 -8.50 1.23
CA LEU A 37 10.52 -8.61 1.19
C LEU A 37 9.83 -7.33 1.68
N ARG A 38 10.36 -6.69 2.73
CA ARG A 38 9.85 -5.39 3.21
C ARG A 38 10.01 -4.30 2.16
N PHE A 39 11.18 -4.24 1.52
CA PHE A 39 11.39 -3.29 0.43
C PHE A 39 10.43 -3.52 -0.74
N GLU A 40 10.21 -4.77 -1.16
CA GLU A 40 9.23 -5.09 -2.21
C GLU A 40 7.81 -4.62 -1.85
N ARG A 41 7.40 -4.79 -0.59
CA ARG A 41 6.13 -4.22 -0.10
C ARG A 41 6.12 -2.70 -0.17
N GLY A 42 7.23 -2.05 0.18
CA GLY A 42 7.41 -0.61 0.03
C GLY A 42 7.25 -0.15 -1.42
N GLU A 43 7.87 -0.84 -2.38
CA GLU A 43 7.72 -0.57 -3.81
C GLU A 43 6.26 -0.71 -4.26
N ASP A 44 5.55 -1.74 -3.78
CA ASP A 44 4.14 -1.95 -4.13
C ASP A 44 3.22 -0.91 -3.52
N LEU A 45 3.49 -0.46 -2.28
CA LEU A 45 2.75 0.63 -1.64
C LEU A 45 2.99 1.95 -2.36
N TYR A 46 4.22 2.21 -2.80
CA TYR A 46 4.55 3.39 -3.61
C TYR A 46 3.77 3.40 -4.93
N LYS A 47 3.73 2.28 -5.67
CA LYS A 47 2.95 2.16 -6.91
C LYS A 47 1.45 2.40 -6.71
N GLN A 48 0.95 2.17 -5.50
CA GLN A 48 -0.45 2.40 -5.11
C GLN A 48 -0.71 3.82 -4.58
N GLY A 49 0.33 4.66 -4.44
CA GLY A 49 0.22 6.01 -3.89
C GLY A 49 0.21 6.08 -2.36
N PHE A 50 0.40 4.97 -1.65
CA PHE A 50 0.49 4.95 -0.18
C PHE A 50 1.89 5.35 0.29
N LEU A 51 2.29 6.60 0.04
CA LEU A 51 3.66 7.09 0.20
C LEU A 51 4.21 6.93 1.62
N LYS A 52 3.40 7.25 2.64
CA LYS A 52 3.78 7.05 4.05
C LYS A 52 4.05 5.59 4.37
N ARG A 53 3.15 4.69 3.98
CA ARG A 53 3.30 3.25 4.24
C ARG A 53 4.49 2.67 3.46
N ALA A 54 4.74 3.17 2.25
CA ALA A 54 5.90 2.80 1.45
C ALA A 54 7.20 3.17 2.17
N LYS A 55 7.27 4.38 2.73
CA LYS A 55 8.38 4.83 3.56
C LYS A 55 8.57 3.95 4.78
N ASP A 56 7.51 3.68 5.54
CA ASP A 56 7.57 2.86 6.75
C ASP A 56 8.13 1.45 6.48
N GLU A 57 7.74 0.82 5.36
CA GLU A 57 8.29 -0.49 4.95
C GLU A 57 9.76 -0.40 4.50
N CYS A 58 10.16 0.69 3.82
CA CYS A 58 11.55 0.92 3.42
C CYS A 58 12.46 1.17 4.62
N ASP A 59 12.02 2.00 5.57
CA ASP A 59 12.73 2.29 6.83
C ASP A 59 12.89 0.99 7.63
N GLY A 60 11.82 0.22 7.79
CA GLY A 60 11.86 -1.08 8.46
C GLY A 60 12.78 -2.11 7.79
N ALA A 61 12.91 -2.07 6.47
CA ALA A 61 13.85 -2.93 5.74
C ALA A 61 15.32 -2.58 6.08
N ILE A 62 15.64 -1.28 6.15
CA ILE A 62 16.98 -0.81 6.52
C ILE A 62 17.26 -1.10 8.00
N ASP A 63 16.31 -0.85 8.88
CA ASP A 63 16.45 -1.05 10.33
C ASP A 63 16.84 -2.49 10.66
N ILE A 64 16.17 -3.47 10.08
CA ILE A 64 16.49 -4.90 10.32
C ILE A 64 17.92 -5.25 9.89
N LEU A 65 18.40 -4.68 8.77
CA LEU A 65 19.78 -4.91 8.33
C LEU A 65 20.79 -4.22 9.26
N LEU A 66 20.50 -3.00 9.73
CA LEU A 66 21.37 -2.26 10.65
C LEU A 66 21.44 -2.92 12.02
N GLU A 67 20.29 -3.36 12.56
CA GLU A 67 20.21 -4.11 13.80
C GLU A 67 21.02 -5.41 13.70
N SER A 68 20.86 -6.17 12.61
CA SER A 68 21.65 -7.39 12.38
C SER A 68 23.15 -7.11 12.23
N SER A 69 23.52 -6.00 11.59
CA SER A 69 24.92 -5.59 11.43
C SER A 69 25.58 -5.25 12.77
N SER A 70 24.82 -4.82 13.79
CA SER A 70 25.35 -4.58 15.13
C SER A 70 25.84 -5.86 15.82
N VAL A 71 25.15 -6.98 15.54
CA VAL A 71 25.47 -8.33 16.04
C VAL A 71 26.53 -9.00 15.16
N HIS A 72 26.46 -8.82 13.85
CA HIS A 72 27.29 -9.49 12.85
C HIS A 72 28.23 -8.51 12.12
N GLN A 73 29.01 -7.71 12.87
CA GLN A 73 29.82 -6.62 12.33
C GLN A 73 30.82 -7.00 11.21
N LYS A 74 31.21 -8.28 11.13
CA LYS A 74 32.14 -8.80 10.13
C LYS A 74 31.47 -9.53 8.96
N GLU A 75 30.14 -9.47 8.84
CA GLU A 75 29.42 -10.13 7.75
C GLU A 75 29.40 -9.25 6.48
N PRO A 76 30.17 -9.60 5.43
CA PRO A 76 30.24 -8.80 4.21
C PRO A 76 28.93 -8.81 3.42
N ARG A 77 28.09 -9.82 3.65
CA ARG A 77 26.77 -9.93 3.01
C ARG A 77 25.83 -8.84 3.50
N LEU A 78 25.78 -8.59 4.81
CA LEU A 78 24.97 -7.50 5.36
C LEU A 78 25.45 -6.14 4.87
N GLN A 79 26.76 -5.89 4.84
CA GLN A 79 27.29 -4.62 4.34
C GLN A 79 26.92 -4.35 2.88
N ARG A 80 26.99 -5.40 2.04
CA ARG A 80 26.54 -5.32 0.64
C ARG A 80 25.05 -4.99 0.56
N GLU A 81 24.21 -5.76 1.25
CA GLU A 81 22.76 -5.60 1.19
C GLU A 81 22.32 -4.23 1.73
N ILE A 82 22.94 -3.71 2.80
CA ILE A 82 22.69 -2.35 3.29
C ILE A 82 22.98 -1.32 2.19
N THR A 83 24.13 -1.44 1.53
CA THR A 83 24.56 -0.49 0.49
C THR A 83 23.63 -0.54 -0.73
N GLU A 84 23.26 -1.76 -1.16
CA GLU A 84 22.33 -1.97 -2.27
C GLU A 84 20.93 -1.47 -1.93
N LEU A 85 20.42 -1.78 -0.73
CA LEU A 85 19.09 -1.39 -0.31
C LEU A 85 18.96 0.13 -0.16
N VAL A 86 19.93 0.79 0.47
CA VAL A 86 19.97 2.27 0.58
C VAL A 86 19.96 2.91 -0.81
N SER A 87 20.71 2.34 -1.76
CA SER A 87 20.74 2.84 -3.14
C SER A 87 19.37 2.70 -3.84
N ARG A 88 18.67 1.58 -3.60
CA ARG A 88 17.33 1.34 -4.15
C ARG A 88 16.26 2.24 -3.53
N VAL A 89 16.27 2.41 -2.20
CA VAL A 89 15.38 3.36 -1.50
C VAL A 89 15.60 4.77 -2.02
N HIS A 90 16.86 5.19 -2.17
CA HIS A 90 17.17 6.51 -2.71
C HIS A 90 16.65 6.70 -4.15
N ALA A 91 16.78 5.68 -5.00
CA ALA A 91 16.23 5.72 -6.36
C ALA A 91 14.69 5.84 -6.36
N LEU A 92 14.02 5.13 -5.44
CA LEU A 92 12.58 5.18 -5.26
C LEU A 92 12.12 6.57 -4.79
N GLU A 93 12.83 7.17 -3.83
CA GLU A 93 12.59 8.54 -3.36
C GLU A 93 12.75 9.57 -4.48
N LEU A 94 13.82 9.46 -5.29
CA LEU A 94 14.01 10.35 -6.43
C LEU A 94 12.89 10.22 -7.47
N ALA A 95 12.33 9.01 -7.65
CA ALA A 95 11.14 8.82 -8.48
C ALA A 95 9.92 9.50 -7.85
N ALA A 96 9.67 9.30 -6.56
CA ALA A 96 8.57 9.93 -5.83
C ALA A 96 8.64 11.46 -5.87
N ILE A 97 9.85 12.04 -5.76
CA ILE A 97 10.06 13.51 -5.87
C ILE A 97 9.74 14.01 -7.28
N ARG A 98 10.07 13.24 -8.32
CA ARG A 98 9.72 13.59 -9.71
C ARG A 98 8.23 13.54 -9.97
N ASP A 99 7.52 12.64 -9.28
CA ASP A 99 6.08 12.51 -9.39
C ASP A 99 5.33 13.58 -8.57
N GLY A 100 5.99 14.22 -7.59
CA GLY A 100 5.55 15.45 -6.95
C GLY A 100 5.66 15.43 -5.42
N ASP A 101 5.20 14.36 -4.79
CA ASP A 101 4.96 14.33 -3.34
C ASP A 101 6.15 13.78 -2.53
N GLY A 102 7.12 13.11 -3.17
CA GLY A 102 8.24 12.46 -2.46
C GLY A 102 7.75 11.42 -1.44
N PHE A 103 8.56 11.12 -0.41
CA PHE A 103 8.10 10.42 0.80
C PHE A 103 7.76 11.41 1.93
N THR A 104 7.08 12.50 1.59
CA THR A 104 6.65 13.46 2.60
C THR A 104 5.36 12.99 3.27
N ASP A 105 5.26 13.18 4.59
CA ASP A 105 4.00 13.10 5.33
C ASP A 105 3.11 14.28 4.89
N GLN A 106 2.64 14.29 3.65
CA GLN A 106 1.38 14.96 3.40
C GLN A 106 0.35 14.06 4.05
N ALA A 107 -0.14 14.50 5.21
CA ALA A 107 -1.35 13.94 5.78
C ALA A 107 -2.29 13.69 4.62
N GLU A 108 -2.83 12.47 4.54
CA GLU A 108 -4.07 12.22 3.82
C GLU A 108 -5.09 13.21 4.43
N GLU A 109 -5.08 14.47 4.00
CA GLU A 109 -6.28 15.27 3.99
C GLU A 109 -7.15 14.50 3.00
N HIS A 110 -7.88 13.54 3.58
CA HIS A 110 -9.14 13.03 3.10
C HIS A 110 -9.70 14.12 2.19
N ALA A 111 -9.71 13.89 0.87
CA ALA A 111 -10.06 14.95 -0.05
C ALA A 111 -11.36 15.58 0.47
N ALA A 112 -11.52 16.90 0.47
CA ALA A 112 -12.72 17.55 1.03
C ALA A 112 -14.04 17.02 0.44
N ILE A 113 -13.94 16.28 -0.68
CA ILE A 113 -14.99 15.56 -1.40
C ILE A 113 -15.48 14.29 -0.66
N ASP A 114 -14.64 13.68 0.16
CA ASP A 114 -14.92 12.42 0.86
C ASP A 114 -15.67 12.66 2.19
N ASP A 115 -15.57 13.88 2.75
CA ASP A 115 -16.47 14.38 3.81
C ASP A 115 -17.90 14.65 3.29
N LEU A 116 -18.07 14.81 1.97
CA LEU A 116 -19.39 15.04 1.36
C LEU A 116 -20.25 13.76 1.30
N GLN A 117 -19.68 12.58 1.56
CA GLN A 117 -20.46 11.34 1.62
C GLN A 117 -21.43 11.31 2.81
N HIS A 118 -21.20 12.13 3.84
CA HIS A 118 -22.04 12.22 5.04
C HIS A 118 -22.98 13.44 5.06
N VAL A 119 -22.95 14.30 4.04
CA VAL A 119 -23.92 15.39 3.92
C VAL A 119 -25.14 14.84 3.18
N GLU A 120 -26.10 14.31 3.95
CA GLU A 120 -27.46 14.05 3.47
C GLU A 120 -28.02 15.34 2.84
N THR A 121 -27.87 15.46 1.52
CA THR A 121 -28.09 16.73 0.81
C THR A 121 -29.56 17.01 0.53
N PHE A 122 -30.48 16.32 1.20
CA PHE A 122 -31.92 16.54 1.05
C PHE A 122 -32.67 16.29 2.37
N PRO A 123 -33.24 17.32 3.02
CA PRO A 123 -34.15 17.09 4.13
C PRO A 123 -35.39 16.34 3.62
N SER A 124 -35.55 15.09 4.07
CA SER A 124 -36.57 14.14 3.59
C SER A 124 -37.99 14.39 4.11
N SER A 125 -38.35 15.61 4.50
CA SER A 125 -39.74 15.91 4.91
C SER A 125 -40.05 17.40 4.79
N ILE A 126 -40.66 17.77 3.66
CA ILE A 126 -41.38 19.05 3.55
C ILE A 126 -42.55 18.98 4.53
N ASP A 127 -42.55 19.84 5.55
CA ASP A 127 -43.63 19.95 6.52
C ASP A 127 -44.93 20.36 5.78
N PRO A 128 -46.03 19.60 5.86
CA PRO A 128 -47.27 19.87 5.12
C PRO A 128 -47.88 21.25 5.41
N LYS A 129 -47.50 21.92 6.51
CA LYS A 129 -47.93 23.29 6.81
C LYS A 129 -47.33 24.34 5.88
N LEU A 130 -46.08 24.13 5.42
CA LEU A 130 -45.39 25.08 4.54
C LEU A 130 -46.01 25.10 3.13
N LYS A 131 -46.60 23.99 2.70
CA LYS A 131 -47.34 23.93 1.43
C LYS A 131 -48.62 24.78 1.43
N GLN A 132 -49.30 24.87 2.58
CA GLN A 132 -50.54 25.63 2.69
C GLN A 132 -50.30 27.14 2.70
N GLU A 133 -49.24 27.60 3.36
CA GLU A 133 -48.88 29.03 3.38
C GLU A 133 -48.46 29.54 1.99
N VAL A 134 -47.77 28.72 1.18
CA VAL A 134 -47.34 29.09 -0.18
C VAL A 134 -48.49 29.08 -1.19
N GLU A 135 -49.47 28.20 -1.04
CA GLU A 135 -50.66 28.17 -1.91
C GLU A 135 -51.56 29.42 -1.75
N GLU A 136 -51.58 30.04 -0.57
CA GLU A 136 -52.34 31.27 -0.32
C GLU A 136 -51.65 32.50 -0.93
N GLU A 137 -50.32 32.55 -0.96
CA GLU A 137 -49.54 33.69 -1.47
C GLU A 137 -49.46 33.74 -3.03
N ILE A 138 -49.57 32.59 -3.70
CA ILE A 138 -49.52 32.51 -5.19
C ILE A 138 -50.80 33.06 -5.84
N LYS A 139 -51.89 33.23 -5.10
CA LYS A 139 -53.20 33.64 -5.65
C LYS A 139 -53.31 35.14 -5.94
N GLU A 140 -52.39 35.97 -5.44
CA GLU A 140 -52.52 37.44 -5.52
C GLU A 140 -51.63 38.11 -6.59
N VAL A 141 -50.77 37.36 -7.30
CA VAL A 141 -49.90 37.95 -8.34
C VAL A 141 -50.25 37.44 -9.73
N ALA A 142 -51.08 38.22 -10.43
CA ALA A 142 -51.46 37.99 -11.82
C ALA A 142 -50.23 37.98 -12.74
N HIS A 143 -49.80 36.79 -13.15
CA HIS A 143 -48.81 36.62 -14.21
C HIS A 143 -49.51 36.26 -15.52
N ASP A 144 -49.24 37.05 -16.56
CA ASP A 144 -49.87 37.01 -17.89
C ASP A 144 -49.27 35.93 -18.82
N LEU A 145 -48.67 34.89 -18.23
CA LEU A 145 -48.12 33.73 -18.95
C LEU A 145 -48.39 32.47 -18.11
N PRO A 146 -48.93 31.38 -18.70
CA PRO A 146 -49.11 30.13 -17.98
C PRO A 146 -47.75 29.52 -17.64
N ILE A 147 -47.41 29.53 -16.36
CA ILE A 147 -46.20 28.89 -15.84
C ILE A 147 -46.52 27.42 -15.65
N GLU A 148 -46.01 26.55 -16.52
CA GLU A 148 -45.92 25.12 -16.22
C GLU A 148 -44.72 24.90 -15.29
N ILE A 149 -45.00 24.38 -14.10
CA ILE A 149 -43.99 24.10 -13.07
C ILE A 149 -43.07 22.99 -13.58
N ASN A 150 -41.82 23.34 -13.87
CA ASN A 150 -40.75 22.39 -14.10
C ASN A 150 -39.77 22.50 -12.94
N ASP A 151 -39.64 21.43 -12.16
CA ASP A 151 -38.86 21.36 -10.91
C ASP A 151 -37.34 21.57 -11.10
N ARG A 152 -36.87 21.81 -12.33
CA ARG A 152 -35.44 21.89 -12.69
C ARG A 152 -34.75 23.25 -12.50
N VAL A 153 -35.45 24.35 -12.17
CA VAL A 153 -34.84 25.71 -12.25
C VAL A 153 -34.85 26.54 -10.96
N LEU A 154 -35.24 25.97 -9.81
CA LEU A 154 -35.42 26.74 -8.56
C LEU A 154 -34.15 27.09 -7.78
N TRP A 155 -32.94 26.69 -8.19
CA TRP A 155 -31.72 27.01 -7.43
C TRP A 155 -31.06 28.35 -7.84
N ALA A 156 -31.48 29.00 -8.92
CA ALA A 156 -30.80 30.19 -9.46
C ALA A 156 -31.24 31.54 -8.85
N ALA A 157 -32.15 31.57 -7.87
CA ALA A 157 -32.70 32.82 -7.31
C ALA A 157 -32.34 33.07 -5.83
N ILE A 158 -31.46 32.26 -5.23
CA ILE A 158 -31.01 32.48 -3.85
C ILE A 158 -29.48 32.34 -3.80
N SER A 159 -28.80 33.41 -4.14
CA SER A 159 -27.45 33.70 -3.64
C SER A 159 -27.43 35.17 -3.22
N PRO A 160 -26.87 35.51 -2.05
CA PRO A 160 -27.03 36.82 -1.39
C PRO A 160 -26.32 37.98 -2.09
#